data_AF-A0A3N5HRU4-F1
#
_entry.id   AF-A0A3N5HRU4-F1
#
_cell.length_a   1.000
_cell.length_b   1.000
_cell.length_c   1.000
_cell.angle_alpha   90.00
_cell.angle_beta   90.00
_cell.angle_gamma   90.00
#
_symmetry.space_group_name_H-M   'P 1'
#
loop_
_entity.id
_entity.type
_entity.pdbx_description
1 polymer ?
#
loop_
_entity_poly.entity_id
_entity_poly.type
_entity_poly.pdbx_seq_one_letter_code
_entity_poly.pdbx_strand_id
1 'polypeptide(L)'
;APFPPRRTIYAYLDRQNLPGFFRNFDMASLDAHSPSRPRTSVPQQGLFLLNSGFIARQASVLGRQVSEIAGREGNAAAIRWLTRQTLARDPSDAELSLMNQFLESPVSPTTVSERWLCGYGPFDPATQRLGGFERLPNFVDGRWHGADGLPDGKLGWAMLSPQGGHAGNDLNHAVVRRWVAPEDGTVRISGTLKHDAQEGDGVRATLLLDGGQPPLVGEVDVAAASSPPLGQWTAHHSETKTQVEGIAVRAGQTLDFVTDCQTGPGHDSFTWTVRIRYDGPPKRVFESEKEQPTPLPEPLDSWALLAQALLASNEFAFVD
;
A
#
# COMPACT_ATOMS: atom_id res chain seq x y z
N ALA A 1 -5.29 -33.42 0.41
CA ALA A 1 -6.19 -32.82 -0.61
C ALA A 1 -7.62 -32.85 -0.07
N PRO A 2 -8.25 -31.72 0.30
CA PRO A 2 -9.51 -31.77 1.05
C PRO A 2 -10.75 -31.39 0.21
N PHE A 3 -10.78 -31.63 -1.10
CA PHE A 3 -11.98 -31.35 -1.89
C PHE A 3 -12.62 -32.64 -2.42
N PRO A 4 -13.91 -32.91 -2.10
CA PRO A 4 -14.62 -34.08 -2.59
C PRO A 4 -14.88 -34.00 -4.11
N PRO A 5 -14.95 -35.13 -4.83
CA PRO A 5 -15.08 -35.18 -6.29
C PRO A 5 -16.52 -34.91 -6.78
N ARG A 6 -17.12 -33.79 -6.36
CA ARG A 6 -18.46 -33.38 -6.79
C ARG A 6 -18.35 -32.28 -7.84
N ARG A 7 -19.03 -32.46 -8.97
CA ARG A 7 -19.20 -31.43 -10.01
C ARG A 7 -20.24 -30.36 -9.62
N THR A 8 -20.93 -30.54 -8.50
CA THR A 8 -21.95 -29.62 -7.99
C THR A 8 -21.39 -28.81 -6.83
N ILE A 9 -21.47 -27.48 -6.95
CA ILE A 9 -21.12 -26.54 -5.89
C ILE A 9 -22.40 -26.27 -5.07
N TYR A 10 -22.31 -26.46 -3.75
CA TYR A 10 -23.36 -26.07 -2.82
C TYR A 10 -22.94 -24.76 -2.17
N ALA A 11 -23.79 -23.74 -2.24
CA ALA A 11 -23.56 -22.43 -1.63
C ALA A 11 -24.76 -22.03 -0.78
N TYR A 12 -24.50 -21.48 0.41
CA TYR A 12 -25.52 -20.79 1.19
C TYR A 12 -25.62 -19.35 0.71
N LEU A 13 -26.84 -18.88 0.44
CA LEU A 13 -27.13 -17.52 0.02
C LEU A 13 -28.15 -16.90 0.96
N ASP A 14 -27.74 -15.86 1.69
CA ASP A 14 -28.65 -15.03 2.48
C ASP A 14 -29.40 -14.08 1.54
N ARG A 15 -30.72 -14.29 1.41
CA ARG A 15 -31.59 -13.49 0.53
C ARG A 15 -31.70 -12.03 0.98
N GLN A 16 -31.52 -11.76 2.28
CA GLN A 16 -31.59 -10.41 2.83
C GLN A 16 -30.26 -9.65 2.66
N ASN A 17 -29.15 -10.38 2.56
CA ASN A 17 -27.81 -9.81 2.45
C ASN A 17 -26.99 -10.44 1.31
N LEU A 18 -27.53 -10.35 0.09
CA LEU A 18 -26.83 -10.81 -1.12
C LEU A 18 -25.52 -10.02 -1.32
N PRO A 19 -24.36 -10.72 -1.42
CA PRO A 19 -23.08 -10.10 -1.76
C PRO A 19 -23.17 -9.20 -2.99
N GLY A 20 -22.47 -8.06 -2.95
CA GLY A 20 -22.49 -7.08 -4.04
C GLY A 20 -22.08 -7.64 -5.40
N PHE A 21 -21.22 -8.66 -5.42
CA PHE A 21 -20.86 -9.40 -6.64
C PHE A 21 -22.09 -9.96 -7.37
N PHE A 22 -22.96 -10.68 -6.67
CA PHE A 22 -24.14 -11.27 -7.30
C PHE A 22 -25.14 -10.22 -7.81
N ARG A 23 -25.22 -9.07 -7.13
CA ARG A 23 -26.03 -7.94 -7.58
C ARG A 23 -25.46 -7.32 -8.85
N ASN A 24 -24.14 -7.12 -8.91
CA ASN A 24 -23.47 -6.51 -10.06
C ASN A 24 -23.52 -7.39 -11.31
N PHE A 25 -23.60 -8.71 -11.17
CA PHE A 25 -23.62 -9.67 -12.28
C PHE A 25 -25.02 -10.26 -12.54
N ASP A 26 -26.07 -9.53 -12.20
CA ASP A 26 -27.47 -9.87 -12.54
C ASP A 26 -27.84 -11.31 -12.15
N MET A 27 -27.46 -11.73 -10.94
CA MET A 27 -27.88 -13.02 -10.41
C MET A 27 -29.41 -13.09 -10.41
N ALA A 28 -29.94 -14.23 -10.87
CA ALA A 28 -31.37 -14.46 -10.85
C ALA A 28 -31.96 -14.26 -9.45
N SER A 29 -33.14 -13.67 -9.38
CA SER A 29 -33.88 -13.53 -8.13
C SER A 29 -34.11 -14.90 -7.50
N LEU A 30 -33.80 -15.03 -6.21
CA LEU A 30 -34.03 -16.27 -5.46
C LEU A 30 -35.50 -16.48 -5.08
N ASP A 31 -36.33 -15.45 -5.25
CA ASP A 31 -37.73 -15.43 -4.86
C ASP A 31 -38.68 -15.52 -6.06
N ALA A 32 -38.15 -15.51 -7.29
CA ALA A 32 -38.95 -15.53 -8.50
C ALA A 32 -38.39 -16.51 -9.53
N HIS A 33 -39.27 -17.09 -10.35
CA HIS A 33 -38.86 -17.86 -11.51
C HIS A 33 -38.12 -16.95 -12.50
N SER A 34 -36.89 -17.31 -12.86
CA SER A 34 -36.11 -16.65 -13.92
C SER A 34 -35.87 -17.63 -15.08
N PRO A 35 -36.69 -17.59 -16.15
CA PRO A 35 -36.62 -18.56 -17.24
C PRO A 35 -35.40 -18.37 -18.14
N SER A 36 -34.83 -17.17 -18.16
CA SER A 36 -33.60 -16.84 -18.87
C SER A 36 -32.90 -15.67 -18.19
N ARG A 37 -31.58 -15.57 -18.38
CA ARG A 37 -30.80 -14.44 -17.87
C ARG A 37 -31.02 -13.23 -18.78
N PRO A 38 -31.35 -12.05 -18.24
CA PRO A 38 -31.36 -10.83 -19.03
C PRO A 38 -29.94 -10.54 -19.55
N ARG A 39 -29.82 -10.17 -20.82
CA ARG A 39 -28.54 -9.72 -21.40
C ARG A 39 -28.30 -8.28 -21.00
N THR A 40 -27.25 -8.07 -20.23
CA THR A 40 -26.86 -6.78 -19.67
C THR A 40 -25.36 -6.59 -19.88
N SER A 41 -24.99 -5.52 -20.59
CA SER A 41 -23.59 -5.08 -20.69
C SER A 41 -23.48 -3.74 -19.97
N VAL A 42 -23.25 -3.78 -18.65
CA VAL A 42 -23.05 -2.55 -17.88
C VAL A 42 -21.55 -2.31 -17.66
N PRO A 43 -21.04 -1.08 -17.90
CA PRO A 43 -19.62 -0.77 -17.69
C PRO A 43 -19.12 -1.12 -16.27
N GLN A 44 -20.01 -1.11 -15.28
CA GLN A 44 -19.71 -1.47 -13.89
C GLN A 44 -19.21 -2.90 -13.72
N GLN A 45 -19.68 -3.86 -14.53
CA GLN A 45 -19.24 -5.25 -14.48
C GLN A 45 -17.78 -5.39 -14.95
N GLY A 46 -17.44 -4.74 -16.07
CA GLY A 46 -16.06 -4.69 -16.56
C GLY A 46 -15.14 -3.98 -15.57
N LEU A 47 -15.57 -2.84 -15.02
CA LEU A 47 -14.81 -2.09 -14.01
C LEU A 47 -14.59 -2.92 -12.73
N PHE A 48 -15.58 -3.72 -12.32
CA PHE A 48 -15.43 -4.64 -11.18
C PHE A 48 -14.33 -5.68 -11.45
N LEU A 49 -14.30 -6.28 -12.63
CA LEU A 49 -13.26 -7.27 -12.98
C LEU A 49 -11.87 -6.63 -13.00
N LEU A 50 -11.75 -5.43 -13.58
CA LEU A 50 -10.48 -4.69 -13.64
C LEU A 50 -9.95 -4.29 -12.26
N ASN A 51 -10.82 -3.94 -11.32
CA ASN A 51 -10.44 -3.56 -9.95
C ASN A 51 -10.49 -4.72 -8.95
N SER A 52 -10.75 -5.94 -9.40
CA SER A 52 -10.84 -7.10 -8.52
C SER A 52 -9.45 -7.61 -8.15
N GLY A 53 -9.12 -7.56 -6.85
CA GLY A 53 -7.88 -8.12 -6.32
C GLY A 53 -7.75 -9.63 -6.56
N PHE A 54 -8.86 -10.36 -6.72
CA PHE A 54 -8.82 -11.76 -7.12
C PHE A 54 -8.35 -11.93 -8.57
N ILE A 55 -8.93 -11.16 -9.50
CA ILE A 55 -8.56 -11.20 -10.93
C ILE A 55 -7.11 -10.77 -11.11
N ALA A 56 -6.68 -9.70 -10.44
CA ALA A 56 -5.29 -9.25 -10.47
C ALA A 56 -4.30 -10.36 -10.01
N ARG A 57 -4.64 -11.10 -8.95
CA ARG A 57 -3.82 -12.25 -8.50
C ARG A 57 -3.79 -13.38 -9.51
N GLN A 58 -4.93 -13.75 -10.10
CA GLN A 58 -4.96 -14.80 -11.14
C GLN A 58 -4.15 -14.38 -12.38
N ALA A 59 -4.29 -13.11 -12.80
CA ALA A 59 -3.52 -12.54 -13.89
C ALA A 59 -2.00 -12.58 -13.61
N SER A 60 -1.58 -12.26 -12.38
CA SER A 60 -0.17 -12.35 -11.97
C SER A 60 0.38 -13.78 -12.05
N VAL A 61 -0.42 -14.77 -11.61
CA VAL A 61 -0.03 -16.20 -11.67
C VAL A 61 0.09 -16.66 -13.12
N LEU A 62 -0.93 -16.38 -13.94
CA LEU A 62 -0.92 -16.72 -15.37
C LEU A 62 0.22 -16.01 -16.10
N GLY A 63 0.48 -14.74 -15.79
CA GLY A 63 1.56 -13.93 -16.34
C GLY A 63 2.93 -14.57 -16.15
N ARG A 64 3.23 -15.03 -14.93
CA ARG A 64 4.48 -15.77 -14.65
C ARG A 64 4.58 -17.06 -15.47
N GLN A 65 3.50 -17.85 -15.50
CA GLN A 65 3.49 -19.13 -16.23
C GLN A 65 3.66 -18.92 -17.74
N VAL A 66 2.95 -17.97 -18.34
CA VAL A 66 3.04 -17.69 -19.78
C VAL A 66 4.40 -17.08 -20.13
N SER A 67 4.99 -16.26 -19.26
CA SER A 67 6.34 -15.72 -19.45
C SER A 67 7.40 -16.83 -19.49
N GLU A 68 7.31 -17.83 -18.62
CA GLU A 68 8.19 -19.01 -18.67
C GLU A 68 8.05 -19.79 -19.98
N ILE A 69 6.82 -19.96 -20.48
CA ILE A 69 6.56 -20.62 -21.75
C ILE A 69 7.12 -19.79 -22.90
N ALA A 70 6.94 -18.47 -22.88
CA ALA A 70 7.47 -17.57 -23.90
C ALA A 70 9.00 -17.67 -23.99
N GLY A 71 9.70 -17.78 -22.86
CA GLY A 71 11.15 -17.97 -22.81
C GLY A 71 11.63 -19.31 -23.39
N ARG A 72 10.80 -20.36 -23.36
CA ARG A 72 11.17 -21.72 -23.85
C ARG A 72 10.72 -21.99 -25.28
N GLU A 73 9.53 -21.53 -25.64
CA GLU A 73 8.80 -21.93 -26.86
C GLU A 73 8.40 -20.73 -27.74
N GLY A 74 8.65 -19.49 -27.29
CA GLY A 74 8.35 -18.26 -28.01
C GLY A 74 6.93 -17.73 -27.78
N ASN A 75 6.73 -16.45 -28.13
CA ASN A 75 5.49 -15.72 -27.84
C ASN A 75 4.24 -16.37 -28.43
N ALA A 76 4.32 -16.91 -29.66
CA ALA A 76 3.15 -17.49 -30.31
C ALA A 76 2.62 -18.75 -29.60
N ALA A 77 3.52 -19.59 -29.05
CA ALA A 77 3.14 -20.76 -28.25
C ALA A 77 2.56 -20.32 -26.90
N ALA A 78 3.17 -19.32 -26.28
CA ALA A 78 2.74 -18.74 -25.02
C ALA A 78 1.34 -18.10 -25.11
N ILE A 79 1.07 -17.30 -26.16
CA ILE A 79 -0.26 -16.71 -26.40
C ILE A 79 -1.31 -17.81 -26.58
N ARG A 80 -1.05 -18.82 -27.42
CA ARG A 80 -1.98 -19.95 -27.59
C ARG A 80 -2.28 -20.66 -26.27
N TRP A 81 -1.25 -20.90 -25.47
CA TRP A 81 -1.42 -21.51 -24.15
C TRP A 81 -2.31 -20.64 -23.26
N LEU A 82 -2.05 -19.32 -23.20
CA LEU A 82 -2.82 -18.39 -22.37
C LEU A 82 -4.28 -18.32 -22.81
N THR A 83 -4.56 -18.19 -24.11
CA THR A 83 -5.93 -18.17 -24.65
C THR A 83 -6.67 -19.47 -24.33
N ARG A 84 -6.01 -20.63 -24.35
CA ARG A 84 -6.63 -21.90 -23.95
C ARG A 84 -6.91 -21.95 -22.45
N GLN A 85 -6.06 -21.38 -21.61
CA GLN A 85 -6.30 -21.34 -20.16
C GLN A 85 -7.45 -20.40 -19.78
N THR A 86 -7.60 -19.28 -20.50
CA THR A 86 -8.64 -18.29 -20.20
C THR A 86 -9.93 -18.56 -20.97
N LEU A 87 -9.87 -18.66 -22.29
CA LEU A 87 -11.04 -18.74 -23.19
C LEU A 87 -11.36 -20.16 -23.68
N ALA A 88 -10.57 -21.16 -23.26
CA ALA A 88 -10.76 -22.57 -23.65
C ALA A 88 -10.76 -22.84 -25.18
N ARG A 89 -10.11 -21.97 -25.96
CA ARG A 89 -9.94 -22.13 -27.42
C ARG A 89 -8.59 -21.58 -27.89
N ASP A 90 -8.28 -21.84 -29.16
CA ASP A 90 -7.15 -21.19 -29.82
C ASP A 90 -7.50 -19.74 -30.22
N PRO A 91 -6.51 -18.83 -30.22
CA PRO A 91 -6.65 -17.50 -30.79
C PRO A 91 -6.73 -17.59 -32.31
N SER A 92 -7.54 -16.74 -32.93
CA SER A 92 -7.48 -16.48 -34.37
C SER A 92 -6.17 -15.76 -34.75
N ASP A 93 -5.83 -15.76 -36.05
CA ASP A 93 -4.61 -15.07 -36.53
C ASP A 93 -4.62 -13.56 -36.23
N ALA A 94 -5.80 -12.94 -36.26
CA ALA A 94 -5.99 -11.53 -35.91
C ALA A 94 -5.74 -11.27 -34.42
N GLU A 95 -6.28 -12.13 -33.55
CA GLU A 95 -6.06 -12.06 -32.10
C GLU A 95 -4.59 -12.32 -31.74
N LEU A 96 -3.96 -13.32 -32.36
CA LEU A 96 -2.55 -13.61 -32.18
C LEU A 96 -1.67 -12.41 -32.55
N SER A 97 -1.99 -11.73 -33.65
CA SER A 97 -1.28 -10.53 -34.09
C SER A 97 -1.46 -9.37 -33.11
N LEU A 98 -2.70 -9.14 -32.67
CA LEU A 98 -3.03 -8.08 -31.71
C LEU A 98 -2.33 -8.30 -30.35
N MET A 99 -2.32 -9.53 -29.85
CA MET A 99 -1.66 -9.86 -28.58
C MET A 99 -0.14 -9.71 -28.66
N ASN A 100 0.49 -10.05 -29.78
CA ASN A 100 1.92 -9.77 -29.97
C ASN A 100 2.22 -8.27 -29.97
N GLN A 101 1.42 -7.48 -30.69
CA GLN A 101 1.58 -6.02 -30.71
C GLN A 101 1.43 -5.41 -29.31
N PHE A 102 0.50 -5.94 -28.50
CA PHE A 102 0.34 -5.51 -27.11
C PHE A 102 1.59 -5.81 -26.28
N LEU A 103 2.20 -6.98 -26.43
CA LEU A 103 3.39 -7.38 -25.68
C LEU A 103 4.64 -6.58 -26.06
N GLU A 104 4.71 -6.08 -27.29
CA GLU A 104 5.78 -5.18 -27.76
C GLU A 104 5.61 -3.74 -27.25
N SER A 105 4.42 -3.39 -26.74
CA SER A 105 4.15 -2.06 -26.21
C SER A 105 4.78 -1.89 -24.82
N PRO A 106 5.53 -0.80 -24.56
CA PRO A 106 6.14 -0.58 -23.26
C PRO A 106 5.06 -0.35 -22.21
N VAL A 107 5.07 -1.19 -21.17
CA VAL A 107 4.27 -0.97 -19.98
C VAL A 107 5.05 -0.02 -19.08
N SER A 108 4.65 1.24 -19.07
CA SER A 108 5.12 2.19 -18.07
C SER A 108 4.34 1.93 -16.77
N PRO A 109 4.97 1.42 -15.70
CA PRO A 109 4.28 1.31 -14.43
C PRO A 109 3.82 2.72 -14.02
N THR A 110 2.52 2.88 -13.74
CA THR A 110 2.04 4.12 -13.14
C THR A 110 2.74 4.27 -11.81
N THR A 111 3.58 5.31 -11.68
CA THR A 111 4.23 5.63 -10.41
C THR A 111 3.15 6.04 -9.42
N VAL A 112 2.76 5.14 -8.53
CA VAL A 112 1.89 5.48 -7.41
C VAL A 112 2.74 6.30 -6.44
N SER A 113 2.49 7.59 -6.35
CA SER A 113 3.14 8.44 -5.35
C SER A 113 2.58 8.10 -3.97
N GLU A 114 3.30 7.29 -3.20
CA GLU A 114 2.98 7.05 -1.80
C GLU A 114 3.15 8.34 -1.00
N ARG A 115 2.08 8.71 -0.29
CA ARG A 115 2.03 9.95 0.49
C ARG A 115 2.46 9.74 1.93
N TRP A 116 2.28 8.53 2.44
CA TRP A 116 2.74 8.09 3.74
C TRP A 116 3.66 6.90 3.54
N LEU A 117 4.74 6.86 4.31
CA LEU A 117 5.72 5.78 4.32
C LEU A 117 5.98 5.39 5.77
N CYS A 118 6.15 4.09 6.02
CA CYS A 118 6.50 3.56 7.33
C CYS A 118 7.90 2.95 7.26
N GLY A 119 8.78 3.40 8.14
CA GLY A 119 10.19 3.06 8.13
C GLY A 119 10.84 3.19 9.48
N TYR A 120 12.16 3.16 9.47
CA TYR A 120 13.03 3.36 10.61
C TYR A 120 14.34 4.02 10.17
N GLY A 121 15.13 4.49 11.13
CA GLY A 121 16.49 4.93 10.87
C GLY A 121 17.20 5.45 12.12
N PRO A 122 18.51 5.76 12.00
CA PRO A 122 19.29 6.22 13.13
C PRO A 122 18.94 7.67 13.48
N PHE A 123 18.54 7.90 14.72
CA PHE A 123 18.27 9.23 15.27
C PHE A 123 19.37 9.61 16.28
N ASP A 124 20.03 10.74 16.03
CA ASP A 124 21.00 11.30 16.95
C ASP A 124 20.35 12.39 17.81
N PRO A 125 20.15 12.18 19.14
CA PRO A 125 19.53 13.16 20.01
C PRO A 125 20.38 14.40 20.25
N ALA A 126 21.71 14.32 20.10
CA ALA A 126 22.60 15.46 20.32
C ALA A 126 22.50 16.46 19.17
N THR A 127 22.39 15.95 17.93
CA THR A 127 22.23 16.80 16.74
C THR A 127 20.77 16.99 16.34
N GLN A 128 19.85 16.21 16.94
CA GLN A 128 18.42 16.11 16.60
C GLN A 128 18.20 15.77 15.12
N ARG A 129 18.98 14.82 14.60
CA ARG A 129 18.98 14.44 13.18
C ARG A 129 18.63 12.99 12.97
N LEU A 130 17.92 12.73 11.88
CA LEU A 130 17.74 11.40 11.32
C LEU A 130 18.85 11.16 10.28
N GLY A 131 19.73 10.20 10.54
CA GLY A 131 20.89 9.87 9.69
C GLY A 131 20.56 9.07 8.43
N GLY A 132 19.33 8.58 8.30
CA GLY A 132 18.84 7.85 7.12
C GLY A 132 17.40 7.37 7.33
N PHE A 133 16.76 6.91 6.26
CA PHE A 133 15.42 6.32 6.30
C PHE A 133 15.38 5.05 5.47
N GLU A 134 15.00 3.95 6.10
CA GLU A 134 14.75 2.66 5.47
C GLU A 134 13.31 2.23 5.70
N ARG A 135 12.68 1.62 4.69
CA ARG A 135 11.30 1.15 4.82
C ARG A 135 11.25 -0.10 5.71
N LEU A 136 10.21 -0.18 6.53
CA LEU A 136 9.88 -1.43 7.20
C LEU A 136 9.44 -2.46 6.14
N PRO A 137 10.03 -3.65 6.09
CA PRO A 137 9.89 -4.56 4.96
C PRO A 137 8.61 -5.41 4.99
N ASN A 138 7.99 -5.61 6.15
CA ASN A 138 6.89 -6.55 6.31
C ASN A 138 5.60 -5.85 6.76
N PHE A 139 4.46 -6.28 6.21
CA PHE A 139 3.13 -5.81 6.58
C PHE A 139 2.21 -6.98 6.94
N VAL A 140 1.90 -7.11 8.22
CA VAL A 140 1.03 -8.17 8.76
C VAL A 140 0.03 -7.54 9.72
N ASP A 141 -1.23 -7.99 9.68
CA ASP A 141 -2.32 -7.56 10.57
C ASP A 141 -2.48 -6.02 10.67
N GLY A 142 -2.29 -5.33 9.56
CA GLY A 142 -2.45 -3.86 9.48
C GLY A 142 -1.24 -3.06 10.00
N ARG A 143 -0.10 -3.70 10.21
CA ARG A 143 1.09 -3.08 10.82
C ARG A 143 2.33 -3.33 9.98
N TRP A 144 3.18 -2.32 9.89
CA TRP A 144 4.53 -2.46 9.35
C TRP A 144 5.50 -2.84 10.47
N HIS A 145 6.40 -3.79 10.22
CA HIS A 145 7.41 -4.25 11.18
C HIS A 145 8.64 -4.85 10.49
N GLY A 146 9.66 -5.19 11.28
CA GLY A 146 10.95 -5.67 10.76
C GLY A 146 10.95 -7.08 10.20
N ALA A 147 10.39 -8.07 10.90
CA ALA A 147 10.27 -9.46 10.43
C ALA A 147 9.04 -10.15 11.03
N ASP A 148 8.71 -11.34 10.52
CA ASP A 148 7.66 -12.19 11.07
C ASP A 148 8.02 -12.64 12.50
N GLY A 149 7.22 -12.21 13.47
CA GLY A 149 7.47 -12.41 14.90
C GLY A 149 8.22 -11.22 15.53
N LEU A 150 7.64 -10.67 16.60
CA LEU A 150 8.24 -9.59 17.38
C LEU A 150 8.74 -10.15 18.73
N PRO A 151 9.96 -9.77 19.17
CA PRO A 151 10.89 -8.87 18.49
C PRO A 151 11.63 -9.56 17.33
N ASP A 152 11.91 -8.79 16.26
CA ASP A 152 12.79 -9.19 15.16
C ASP A 152 14.26 -9.21 15.63
N GLY A 153 15.08 -10.10 15.05
CA GLY A 153 16.50 -10.23 15.38
C GLY A 153 17.36 -9.04 14.94
N LYS A 154 16.90 -8.19 14.01
CA LYS A 154 17.65 -7.01 13.51
C LYS A 154 17.05 -5.70 13.97
N LEU A 155 15.76 -5.50 13.72
CA LEU A 155 15.02 -4.26 13.99
C LEU A 155 14.24 -4.33 15.31
N GLY A 156 14.24 -5.48 15.98
CA GLY A 156 13.67 -5.60 17.31
C GLY A 156 12.17 -5.38 17.34
N TRP A 157 11.74 -4.50 18.22
CA TRP A 157 10.34 -4.10 18.37
C TRP A 157 9.88 -3.02 17.38
N ALA A 158 10.72 -2.57 16.44
CA ALA A 158 10.35 -1.52 15.49
C ALA A 158 9.08 -1.89 14.70
N MET A 159 8.01 -1.15 14.95
CA MET A 159 6.68 -1.41 14.40
C MET A 159 5.88 -0.12 14.29
N LEU A 160 5.10 0.02 13.22
CA LEU A 160 4.14 1.11 13.03
C LEU A 160 2.76 0.58 12.62
N SER A 161 1.72 1.13 13.25
CA SER A 161 0.30 0.94 12.93
C SER A 161 -0.30 2.28 12.49
N PRO A 162 -1.62 2.39 12.20
CA PRO A 162 -2.20 3.67 11.81
C PRO A 162 -2.20 4.68 12.98
N GLN A 163 -2.28 4.16 14.21
CA GLN A 163 -2.40 4.92 15.44
C GLN A 163 -1.06 5.20 16.11
N GLY A 164 -0.04 4.37 15.91
CA GLY A 164 1.16 4.42 16.75
C GLY A 164 2.15 3.31 16.40
N GLY A 165 2.74 2.68 17.40
CA GLY A 165 3.75 1.66 17.17
C GLY A 165 4.54 1.31 18.43
N HIS A 166 5.76 0.82 18.21
CA HIS A 166 6.77 0.65 19.23
C HIS A 166 8.10 1.20 18.71
N ALA A 167 8.82 1.93 19.56
CA ALA A 167 9.87 2.88 19.16
C ALA A 167 11.19 2.26 18.62
N GLY A 168 11.25 0.94 18.40
CA GLY A 168 12.48 0.22 18.10
C GLY A 168 13.26 -0.19 19.36
N ASN A 169 14.43 -0.80 19.15
CA ASN A 169 15.27 -1.31 20.24
C ASN A 169 16.34 -0.33 20.74
N ASP A 170 16.67 0.67 19.94
CA ASP A 170 17.73 1.63 20.19
C ASP A 170 17.56 2.85 19.26
N LEU A 171 18.46 3.81 19.41
CA LEU A 171 18.50 5.02 18.59
C LEU A 171 18.88 4.76 17.12
N ASN A 172 19.41 3.59 16.76
CA ASN A 172 19.66 3.24 15.34
C ASN A 172 18.39 2.76 14.62
N HIS A 173 17.36 2.39 15.38
CA HIS A 173 16.11 1.80 14.88
C HIS A 173 14.87 2.60 15.28
N ALA A 174 15.02 3.91 15.49
CA ALA A 174 13.89 4.79 15.74
C ALA A 174 12.87 4.67 14.60
N VAL A 175 11.60 4.46 14.93
CA VAL A 175 10.55 4.31 13.92
C VAL A 175 10.20 5.67 13.32
N VAL A 176 9.95 5.68 12.03
CA VAL A 176 9.66 6.90 11.27
C VAL A 176 8.40 6.71 10.47
N ARG A 177 7.37 7.49 10.79
CA ARG A 177 6.24 7.71 9.88
C ARG A 177 6.59 8.94 9.04
N ARG A 178 6.76 8.75 7.74
CA ARG A 178 7.14 9.81 6.79
C ARG A 178 5.94 10.23 5.96
N TRP A 179 5.71 11.52 5.84
CA TRP A 179 4.74 12.09 4.91
C TRP A 179 5.46 12.82 3.78
N VAL A 180 5.02 12.62 2.55
CA VAL A 180 5.54 13.30 1.36
C VAL A 180 4.54 14.36 0.91
N ALA A 181 5.00 15.60 0.78
CA ALA A 181 4.18 16.72 0.32
C ALA A 181 3.79 16.52 -1.16
N PRO A 182 2.50 16.56 -1.50
CA PRO A 182 2.03 16.37 -2.88
C PRO A 182 2.20 17.62 -3.74
N GLU A 183 2.28 18.77 -3.09
CA GLU A 183 2.28 20.09 -3.72
C GLU A 183 2.90 21.10 -2.77
N ASP A 184 3.28 22.25 -3.32
CA ASP A 184 3.76 23.39 -2.56
C ASP A 184 2.63 23.98 -1.69
N GLY A 185 2.97 24.45 -0.50
CA GLY A 185 2.04 25.20 0.33
C GLY A 185 2.48 25.31 1.78
N THR A 186 1.56 25.80 2.61
CA THR A 186 1.76 25.88 4.05
C THR A 186 0.85 24.88 4.74
N VAL A 187 1.40 24.08 5.64
CA VAL A 187 0.65 23.06 6.39
C VAL A 187 0.68 23.31 7.89
N ARG A 188 -0.35 22.77 8.53
CA ARG A 188 -0.55 22.75 9.97
C ARG A 188 -0.69 21.32 10.44
N ILE A 189 -0.01 20.99 11.52
CA ILE A 189 0.05 19.64 12.07
C ILE A 189 -0.59 19.64 13.45
N SER A 190 -1.43 18.63 13.67
CA SER A 190 -2.02 18.34 14.96
C SER A 190 -2.01 16.84 15.21
N GLY A 191 -1.69 16.43 16.43
CA GLY A 191 -1.71 15.04 16.87
C GLY A 191 -1.64 14.92 18.38
N THR A 192 -1.71 13.70 18.88
CA THR A 192 -1.53 13.40 20.31
C THR A 192 -0.53 12.27 20.44
N LEU A 193 0.58 12.52 21.15
CA LEU A 193 1.52 11.49 21.56
C LEU A 193 1.07 10.95 22.92
N LYS A 194 1.02 9.64 23.07
CA LYS A 194 0.67 8.97 24.32
C LYS A 194 1.54 7.75 24.55
N HIS A 195 1.96 7.58 25.80
CA HIS A 195 2.64 6.41 26.31
C HIS A 195 1.96 5.95 27.58
N ASP A 196 1.39 4.75 27.56
CA ASP A 196 0.53 4.26 28.65
C ASP A 196 1.32 3.59 29.78
N ALA A 197 2.41 2.89 29.47
CA ALA A 197 3.15 2.14 30.47
C ALA A 197 3.78 3.06 31.52
N GLN A 198 3.77 2.61 32.77
CA GLN A 198 4.45 3.26 33.89
C GLN A 198 5.91 2.83 33.95
N GLU A 199 6.18 1.59 33.54
CA GLU A 199 7.51 1.03 33.34
C GLU A 199 8.24 1.72 32.16
N GLY A 200 9.57 1.56 32.12
CA GLY A 200 10.41 2.20 31.12
C GLY A 200 10.68 3.68 31.41
N ASP A 201 11.24 4.38 30.43
CA ASP A 201 11.49 5.82 30.43
C ASP A 201 10.58 6.59 29.45
N GLY A 202 9.74 5.86 28.71
CA GLY A 202 8.77 6.40 27.76
C GLY A 202 9.39 6.77 26.43
N VAL A 203 8.60 7.39 25.57
CA VAL A 203 9.03 7.69 24.20
C VAL A 203 9.28 9.16 23.95
N ARG A 204 10.19 9.44 23.01
CA ARG A 204 10.39 10.76 22.44
C ARG A 204 9.92 10.80 21.00
N ALA A 205 9.15 11.83 20.68
CA ALA A 205 8.62 12.14 19.37
C ALA A 205 9.33 13.39 18.83
N THR A 206 9.91 13.32 17.63
CA THR A 206 10.56 14.46 16.97
C THR A 206 9.97 14.63 15.57
N LEU A 207 9.59 15.85 15.22
CA LEU A 207 9.15 16.21 13.87
C LEU A 207 10.27 16.90 13.11
N LEU A 208 10.65 16.35 11.96
CA LEU A 208 11.69 16.88 11.08
C LEU A 208 11.13 17.24 9.70
N LEU A 209 11.71 18.25 9.06
CA LEU A 209 11.53 18.56 7.64
C LEU A 209 12.74 18.01 6.87
N ASP A 210 12.50 17.23 5.81
CA ASP A 210 13.52 16.57 4.99
C ASP A 210 14.53 15.73 5.82
N GLY A 211 14.06 15.09 6.89
CA GLY A 211 14.88 14.20 7.71
C GLY A 211 15.43 13.02 6.91
N GLY A 212 16.65 12.55 7.18
CA GLY A 212 17.18 11.33 6.54
C GLY A 212 17.26 11.34 5.01
N GLN A 213 17.12 12.50 4.34
CA GLN A 213 17.43 12.70 2.93
C GLN A 213 18.62 13.66 2.81
N PRO A 214 19.51 13.48 1.83
CA PRO A 214 20.42 14.55 1.45
C PRO A 214 19.59 15.75 0.97
N PRO A 215 20.05 17.01 1.18
CA PRO A 215 19.34 18.19 0.74
C PRO A 215 19.04 18.10 -0.77
N LEU A 216 17.81 18.43 -1.17
CA LEU A 216 17.39 18.40 -2.56
C LEU A 216 18.35 19.26 -3.42
N VAL A 217 18.89 18.65 -4.46
CA VAL A 217 19.90 19.23 -5.35
C VAL A 217 19.32 20.48 -6.04
N GLY A 218 19.89 21.66 -5.80
CA GLY A 218 19.44 22.89 -6.47
C GLY A 218 19.92 24.23 -5.91
N GLU A 219 20.36 24.31 -4.66
CA GLU A 219 21.07 25.48 -4.10
C GLU A 219 21.98 24.97 -2.99
N VAL A 220 23.25 24.83 -3.33
CA VAL A 220 24.27 24.30 -2.43
C VAL A 220 24.83 25.44 -1.60
N ASP A 221 24.28 25.61 -0.41
CA ASP A 221 25.09 26.03 0.73
C ASP A 221 25.33 24.79 1.58
N VAL A 222 26.54 24.25 1.55
CA VAL A 222 26.91 22.96 2.17
C VAL A 222 26.85 23.00 3.72
N ALA A 223 26.39 24.12 4.28
CA ALA A 223 26.05 24.31 5.70
C ALA A 223 24.53 24.22 6.00
N ALA A 224 23.65 24.10 4.99
CA ALA A 224 22.19 24.30 5.13
C ALA A 224 21.35 23.01 5.29
N ALA A 225 21.95 21.82 5.30
CA ALA A 225 21.20 20.56 5.43
C ALA A 225 20.87 20.22 6.89
N SER A 226 20.26 21.12 7.66
CA SER A 226 19.92 20.86 9.08
C SER A 226 18.92 21.89 9.62
N SER A 227 17.69 21.91 9.11
CA SER A 227 16.63 22.60 9.84
C SER A 227 16.52 21.98 11.24
N PRO A 228 16.47 22.78 12.32
CA PRO A 228 16.17 22.25 13.65
C PRO A 228 14.83 21.50 13.61
N PRO A 229 14.59 20.57 14.55
CA PRO A 229 13.29 19.92 14.61
C PRO A 229 12.18 20.96 14.72
N LEU A 230 11.10 20.75 13.94
CA LEU A 230 9.92 21.60 13.96
C LEU A 230 9.16 21.46 15.29
N GLY A 231 9.37 20.35 16.00
CA GLY A 231 8.89 20.11 17.35
C GLY A 231 9.47 18.83 17.93
N GLN A 232 9.54 18.77 19.26
CA GLN A 232 9.95 17.59 20.01
C GLN A 232 9.12 17.48 21.29
N TRP A 233 8.65 16.28 21.57
CA TRP A 233 7.78 15.98 22.72
C TRP A 233 8.19 14.65 23.35
N THR A 234 7.95 14.52 24.64
CA THR A 234 8.16 13.27 25.39
C THR A 234 6.87 12.86 26.06
N ALA A 235 6.62 11.56 26.13
CA ALA A 235 5.50 11.00 26.88
C ALA A 235 5.99 9.78 27.67
N HIS A 236 5.75 9.80 28.98
CA HIS A 236 5.98 8.69 29.90
C HIS A 236 4.81 8.64 30.86
N HIS A 237 4.09 7.52 30.89
CA HIS A 237 2.79 7.37 31.58
C HIS A 237 1.88 8.60 31.44
N SER A 238 1.81 9.16 30.22
CA SER A 238 1.16 10.45 29.96
C SER A 238 0.79 10.59 28.48
N GLU A 239 0.02 11.63 28.20
CA GLU A 239 -0.27 12.09 26.85
C GLU A 239 0.06 13.58 26.70
N THR A 240 0.44 13.97 25.50
CA THR A 240 0.75 15.36 25.15
C THR A 240 0.29 15.69 23.75
N LYS A 241 -0.19 16.92 23.55
CA LYS A 241 -0.60 17.42 22.24
C LYS A 241 0.64 17.81 21.44
N THR A 242 0.73 17.29 20.23
CA THR A 242 1.77 17.64 19.26
C THR A 242 1.14 18.58 18.24
N GLN A 243 1.54 19.85 18.26
CA GLN A 243 0.97 20.89 17.39
C GLN A 243 2.09 21.77 16.85
N VAL A 244 2.10 21.97 15.54
CA VAL A 244 3.02 22.87 14.83
C VAL A 244 2.26 23.54 13.71
N GLU A 245 2.35 24.86 13.64
CA GLU A 245 1.61 25.68 12.70
C GLU A 245 2.55 26.33 11.67
N GLY A 246 2.05 26.62 10.47
CA GLY A 246 2.75 27.48 9.52
C GLY A 246 3.98 26.87 8.85
N ILE A 247 4.01 25.55 8.64
CA ILE A 247 5.14 24.86 8.03
C ILE A 247 5.06 25.01 6.50
N ALA A 248 6.02 25.69 5.89
CA ALA A 248 6.14 25.73 4.44
C ALA A 248 6.71 24.41 3.91
N VAL A 249 6.06 23.83 2.91
CA VAL A 249 6.48 22.58 2.23
C VAL A 249 6.47 22.79 0.72
N ARG A 250 7.38 22.09 0.03
CA ARG A 250 7.42 21.97 -1.43
C ARG A 250 7.00 20.57 -1.85
N ALA A 251 6.44 20.41 -3.05
CA ALA A 251 6.12 19.11 -3.62
C ALA A 251 7.36 18.19 -3.57
N GLY A 252 7.19 17.00 -3.00
CA GLY A 252 8.24 16.01 -2.80
C GLY A 252 9.04 16.15 -1.49
N GLN A 253 8.94 17.26 -0.75
CA GLN A 253 9.56 17.37 0.58
C GLN A 253 8.91 16.41 1.59
N THR A 254 9.67 16.04 2.61
CA THR A 254 9.21 15.09 3.63
C THR A 254 9.00 15.75 4.98
N LEU A 255 7.95 15.31 5.67
CA LEU A 255 7.78 15.52 7.11
C LEU A 255 7.94 14.17 7.80
N ASP A 256 8.95 14.07 8.66
CA ASP A 256 9.30 12.84 9.36
C ASP A 256 8.89 12.90 10.82
N PHE A 257 7.95 12.03 11.19
CA PHE A 257 7.47 11.83 12.54
C PHE A 257 8.28 10.67 13.14
N VAL A 258 9.38 11.02 13.79
CA VAL A 258 10.34 10.08 14.38
C VAL A 258 9.94 9.78 15.81
N THR A 259 9.82 8.51 16.18
CA THR A 259 9.66 8.08 17.57
C THR A 259 10.80 7.17 17.99
N ASP A 260 11.45 7.49 19.11
CA ASP A 260 12.58 6.73 19.66
C ASP A 260 12.36 6.36 21.13
N CYS A 261 13.09 5.33 21.59
CA CYS A 261 13.01 4.75 22.94
C CYS A 261 13.86 5.49 23.98
N GLN A 262 14.23 6.75 23.74
CA GLN A 262 15.10 7.53 24.63
C GLN A 262 16.39 6.81 25.03
N THR A 263 16.45 6.20 26.23
CA THR A 263 17.65 5.52 26.74
C THR A 263 17.60 3.99 26.62
N GLY A 264 16.42 3.37 26.51
CA GLY A 264 16.32 1.92 26.36
C GLY A 264 14.92 1.46 25.93
N PRO A 265 14.79 0.28 25.30
CA PRO A 265 13.58 -0.13 24.56
C PRO A 265 12.46 -0.75 25.40
N GLY A 266 12.50 -0.55 26.72
CA GLY A 266 11.63 -1.26 27.65
C GLY A 266 10.26 -0.59 27.73
N HIS A 267 9.22 -1.30 27.28
CA HIS A 267 7.81 -0.87 27.38
C HIS A 267 7.38 0.30 26.47
N ASP A 268 8.12 0.59 25.40
CA ASP A 268 7.91 1.76 24.52
C ASP A 268 6.81 1.63 23.47
N SER A 269 5.72 0.95 23.83
CA SER A 269 4.50 1.02 23.02
C SER A 269 3.91 2.42 23.12
N PHE A 270 3.60 3.02 21.97
CA PHE A 270 3.09 4.39 21.91
C PHE A 270 1.92 4.53 20.95
N THR A 271 1.12 5.56 21.18
CA THR A 271 0.17 6.11 20.23
C THR A 271 0.65 7.48 19.78
N TRP A 272 0.67 7.72 18.47
CA TRP A 272 0.88 9.05 17.91
C TRP A 272 0.10 9.18 16.61
N THR A 273 -1.13 9.67 16.72
CA THR A 273 -1.99 9.98 15.57
C THR A 273 -1.63 11.34 15.01
N VAL A 274 -1.58 11.45 13.69
CA VAL A 274 -1.12 12.67 13.00
C VAL A 274 -2.16 13.13 12.00
N ARG A 275 -2.47 14.41 12.04
CA ARG A 275 -3.30 15.11 11.05
C ARG A 275 -2.55 16.30 10.49
N ILE A 276 -2.37 16.31 9.17
CA ILE A 276 -1.75 17.39 8.41
C ILE A 276 -2.84 18.09 7.61
N ARG A 277 -2.88 19.42 7.64
CA ARG A 277 -3.87 20.22 6.91
C ARG A 277 -3.17 21.32 6.13
N TYR A 278 -3.49 21.45 4.85
CA TYR A 278 -3.07 22.60 4.05
C TYR A 278 -3.86 23.85 4.42
N ASP A 279 -3.17 24.98 4.39
CA ASP A 279 -3.74 26.30 4.53
C ASP A 279 -4.32 26.78 3.20
N GLY A 280 -5.52 27.34 3.27
CA GLY A 280 -6.24 27.82 2.09
C GLY A 280 -7.10 26.76 1.39
N PRO A 281 -7.92 27.19 0.40
CA PRO A 281 -8.71 26.29 -0.43
C PRO A 281 -7.88 25.75 -1.62
N PRO A 282 -8.08 24.48 -2.04
CA PRO A 282 -8.98 23.50 -1.43
C PRO A 282 -8.42 22.97 -0.11
N LYS A 283 -9.30 22.75 0.88
CA LYS A 283 -8.90 22.17 2.17
C LYS A 283 -8.47 20.72 1.96
N ARG A 284 -7.17 20.46 1.98
CA ARG A 284 -6.60 19.10 1.97
C ARG A 284 -6.22 18.70 3.38
N VAL A 285 -6.60 17.48 3.75
CA VAL A 285 -6.34 16.90 5.07
C VAL A 285 -5.74 15.52 4.84
N PHE A 286 -4.67 15.22 5.56
CA PHE A 286 -4.02 13.91 5.56
C PHE A 286 -4.00 13.35 6.98
N GLU A 287 -4.46 12.12 7.17
CA GLU A 287 -4.63 11.51 8.50
C GLU A 287 -3.96 10.13 8.56
N SER A 288 -3.01 9.96 9.49
CA SER A 288 -2.26 8.70 9.63
C SER A 288 -3.15 7.48 9.85
N GLU A 289 -4.28 7.67 10.57
CA GLU A 289 -5.22 6.60 10.89
C GLU A 289 -6.04 6.11 9.69
N LYS A 290 -6.17 6.93 8.65
CA LYS A 290 -6.98 6.64 7.46
C LYS A 290 -6.15 6.30 6.23
N GLU A 291 -4.90 6.73 6.22
CA GLU A 291 -4.04 6.72 5.04
C GLU A 291 -2.70 6.02 5.28
N GLN A 292 -2.62 5.13 6.27
CA GLN A 292 -1.43 4.29 6.42
C GLN A 292 -1.20 3.54 5.10
N PRO A 293 0.05 3.53 4.59
CA PRO A 293 0.36 2.81 3.37
C PRO A 293 0.14 1.31 3.62
N THR A 294 -0.46 0.64 2.65
CA THR A 294 -0.47 -0.83 2.56
C THR A 294 0.52 -1.25 1.48
N PRO A 295 0.98 -2.51 1.49
CA PRO A 295 1.80 -3.02 0.41
C PRO A 295 1.14 -2.74 -0.93
N LEU A 296 1.86 -2.02 -1.80
CA LEU A 296 1.40 -1.84 -3.16
C LEU A 296 1.38 -3.20 -3.84
N PRO A 297 0.33 -3.52 -4.61
CA PRO A 297 0.36 -4.70 -5.46
C PRO A 297 1.54 -4.57 -6.43
N GLU A 298 2.24 -5.68 -6.64
CA GLU A 298 3.28 -5.75 -7.65
C GLU A 298 2.72 -5.28 -9.01
N PRO A 299 3.38 -4.33 -9.70
CA PRO A 299 2.93 -3.91 -11.02
C PRO A 299 2.84 -5.14 -11.95
N LEU A 300 1.73 -5.26 -12.67
CA LEU A 300 1.57 -6.34 -13.65
C LEU A 300 2.52 -6.09 -14.83
N ASP A 301 3.33 -7.08 -15.18
CA ASP A 301 4.11 -7.07 -16.42
C ASP A 301 3.20 -7.20 -17.66
N SER A 302 3.76 -7.07 -18.87
CA SER A 302 2.97 -7.14 -20.11
C SER A 302 2.19 -8.45 -20.25
N TRP A 303 2.74 -9.57 -19.77
CA TRP A 303 2.06 -10.87 -19.84
C TRP A 303 0.90 -10.97 -18.84
N ALA A 304 1.09 -10.47 -17.63
CA ALA A 304 0.07 -10.42 -16.61
C ALA A 304 -1.05 -9.42 -16.99
N LEU A 305 -0.72 -8.29 -17.62
CA LEU A 305 -1.73 -7.36 -18.16
C LEU A 305 -2.54 -7.99 -19.29
N LEU A 306 -1.88 -8.73 -20.20
CA LEU A 306 -2.57 -9.47 -21.25
C LEU A 306 -3.51 -10.52 -20.64
N ALA A 307 -3.05 -11.28 -19.64
CA ALA A 307 -3.87 -12.23 -18.91
C ALA A 307 -5.07 -11.55 -18.22
N GLN A 308 -4.86 -10.38 -17.59
CA GLN A 308 -5.93 -9.60 -16.98
C GLN A 308 -6.97 -9.15 -18.01
N ALA A 309 -6.53 -8.69 -19.19
CA ALA A 309 -7.42 -8.27 -20.27
C ALA A 309 -8.31 -9.44 -20.75
N LEU A 310 -7.74 -10.64 -20.90
CA LEU A 310 -8.51 -11.83 -21.27
C LEU A 310 -9.49 -12.25 -20.16
N LEU A 311 -9.07 -12.25 -18.89
CA LEU A 311 -9.92 -12.54 -17.73
C LEU A 311 -11.03 -11.50 -17.51
N ALA A 312 -10.83 -10.26 -17.95
CA ALA A 312 -11.81 -9.19 -17.86
C ALA A 312 -12.69 -9.09 -19.13
N SER A 313 -12.46 -9.94 -20.13
CA SER A 313 -13.24 -9.95 -21.37
C SER A 313 -14.65 -10.49 -21.15
N ASN A 314 -15.59 -10.06 -21.98
CA ASN A 314 -16.96 -10.60 -21.96
C ASN A 314 -16.97 -12.10 -22.28
N GLU A 315 -16.12 -12.55 -23.22
CA GLU A 315 -16.04 -13.96 -23.58
C GLU A 315 -15.61 -14.85 -22.41
N PHE A 316 -14.74 -14.34 -21.53
CA PHE A 316 -14.40 -15.04 -20.30
C PHE A 316 -15.55 -15.02 -19.27
N ALA A 317 -16.16 -13.84 -19.08
CA ALA A 317 -17.14 -13.61 -18.02
C ALA A 317 -18.53 -14.22 -18.32
N PHE A 318 -18.86 -14.44 -19.59
CA PHE A 318 -20.18 -14.87 -20.03
C PHE A 318 -20.06 -16.07 -20.95
N VAL A 319 -20.77 -17.15 -20.59
CA VAL A 319 -21.08 -18.25 -21.51
C VAL A 319 -22.31 -17.83 -22.29
N ASP A 320 -22.18 -17.69 -23.61
CA ASP A 320 -23.31 -17.50 -24.52
C ASP A 320 -24.19 -18.76 -24.63
#